data_AF-A0A1I2MPC1-F1
#
_entry.id   AF-A0A1I2MPC1-F1
#
_cell.length_a   1.000
_cell.length_b   1.000
_cell.length_c   1.000
_cell.angle_alpha   90.00
_cell.angle_beta   90.00
_cell.angle_gamma   90.00
#
_symmetry.space_group_name_H-M   'P 1'
#
loop_
_entity.id
_entity.type
_entity.pdbx_description
1 polymer ?
#
loop_
_entity_poly.entity_id
_entity_poly.type
_entity_poly.pdbx_seq_one_letter_code
_entity_poly.pdbx_strand_id
1 'polypeptide(L)'
;MPPVILYLLKANLVLLLFFIAYRLLLRQLTFYSYNRFFLLAALALAGFLPLLDISWFYAKPAQLHTGLTILLPDWPAAHAAPVQEAAPSYWHWVLITYLSVVAVLAARFILQLCSLWRLHTSSVVAAWEGQAYRELREEAGPFSFWRTIYLNPRLHSPEELRALLLHEQAHVGQFHTLDVLLGQLAAILCWFNPIAWWLQRDMRQNLEFLADGQVLRQGLDRRSYQYSLVQVGRQPQGSGLVMSFNFNHIKTRIMMMNKQESSSLQKLKYLLLFPGLLAMALVVTTSKAEVPLPAAVNSTNVLEQPASKALPDSIVYFVDGKRTPAESIKNIDPNQIDKVDVLKGEKALEKVNEKGVKGVINITLKKGDGTRSTGKGARVDASVSAGEMVKAAENLPQDAVYLLNDKETSLQEVKKLSPESIKAVSVVKDSDKMVQKYGAKAKNGVVMIYTK
;
A
#
# COMPACT_ATOMS: atom_id res chain seq x y z
N MET A 1 4.60 4.84 3.70
CA MET A 1 5.56 3.96 4.41
C MET A 1 6.86 3.88 3.61
N PRO A 2 8.04 3.91 4.24
CA PRO A 2 9.32 3.76 3.56
C PRO A 2 9.43 2.41 2.85
N PRO A 3 10.09 2.33 1.68
CA PRO A 3 10.27 1.07 0.95
C PRO A 3 10.92 -0.04 1.79
N VAL A 4 11.86 0.33 2.66
CA VAL A 4 12.56 -0.61 3.57
C VAL A 4 11.57 -1.30 4.53
N ILE A 5 10.60 -0.56 5.06
CA ILE A 5 9.60 -1.12 5.98
C ILE A 5 8.67 -2.09 5.23
N LEU A 6 8.25 -1.73 4.01
CA LEU A 6 7.44 -2.60 3.16
C LEU A 6 8.21 -3.89 2.80
N TYR A 7 9.49 -3.76 2.47
CA TYR A 7 10.38 -4.89 2.23
C TYR A 7 10.45 -5.82 3.46
N LEU A 8 10.70 -5.26 4.65
CA LEU A 8 10.75 -6.03 5.89
C LEU A 8 9.43 -6.74 6.18
N LEU A 9 8.29 -6.08 5.96
CA LEU A 9 6.98 -6.71 6.13
C LEU A 9 6.81 -7.93 5.21
N LYS A 10 7.11 -7.77 3.92
CA LYS A 10 7.06 -8.85 2.93
C LYS A 10 8.00 -10.00 3.28
N ALA A 11 9.25 -9.70 3.63
CA ALA A 11 10.25 -10.69 4.04
C ALA A 11 9.78 -11.51 5.26
N ASN A 12 9.22 -10.84 6.27
CA ASN A 12 8.74 -11.51 7.49
C ASN A 12 7.48 -12.37 7.24
N LEU A 13 6.60 -11.97 6.32
CA LEU A 13 5.48 -12.82 5.90
C LEU A 13 5.95 -14.11 5.21
N VAL A 14 6.98 -14.01 4.36
CA VAL A 14 7.60 -15.19 3.74
C VAL A 14 8.26 -16.08 4.79
N LEU A 15 9.01 -15.52 5.75
CA LEU A 15 9.58 -16.29 6.87
C LEU A 15 8.49 -17.02 7.67
N LEU A 16 7.40 -16.34 8.02
CA LEU A 16 6.27 -16.92 8.74
C LEU A 16 5.66 -18.09 7.98
N LEU A 17 5.39 -17.91 6.70
CA LEU A 17 4.80 -18.94 5.83
C LEU A 17 5.65 -20.21 5.81
N PHE A 18 6.94 -20.08 5.51
CA PHE A 18 7.86 -21.22 5.45
C PHE A 18 8.06 -21.86 6.83
N PHE A 19 8.15 -21.06 7.89
CA PHE A 19 8.34 -21.57 9.25
C PHE A 19 7.16 -22.41 9.73
N ILE A 20 5.92 -21.98 9.48
CA ILE A 20 4.72 -22.76 9.83
C ILE A 20 4.74 -24.11 9.11
N ALA A 21 4.99 -24.11 7.80
CA ALA A 21 5.05 -25.34 7.01
C ALA A 21 6.14 -26.29 7.53
N TYR A 22 7.33 -25.77 7.82
CA TYR A 22 8.41 -26.55 8.43
C TYR A 22 7.98 -27.15 9.76
N ARG A 23 7.48 -26.33 10.68
CA ARG A 23 7.21 -26.75 12.06
C ARG A 23 6.11 -27.79 12.16
N LEU A 24 5.07 -27.67 11.33
CA LEU A 24 3.93 -28.58 11.35
C LEU A 24 4.20 -29.89 10.58
N LEU A 25 4.88 -29.81 9.42
CA LEU A 25 4.92 -30.93 8.48
C LEU A 25 6.28 -31.61 8.34
N LEU A 26 7.38 -30.85 8.46
CA LEU A 26 8.72 -31.31 8.08
C LEU A 26 9.64 -31.59 9.28
N ARG A 27 9.50 -30.83 10.37
CA ARG A 27 10.36 -30.94 11.56
C ARG A 27 10.42 -32.35 12.14
N GLN A 28 9.32 -33.09 12.04
CA GLN A 28 9.21 -34.45 12.60
C GLN A 28 9.88 -35.52 11.73
N LEU A 29 10.25 -35.20 10.49
CA LEU A 29 10.84 -36.16 9.55
C LEU A 29 12.32 -36.36 9.84
N THR A 30 12.81 -37.59 9.67
CA THR A 30 14.23 -37.94 9.90
C THR A 30 15.15 -37.55 8.73
N PHE A 31 14.63 -36.84 7.73
CA PHE A 31 15.38 -36.35 6.57
C PHE A 31 16.08 -35.02 6.88
N TYR A 32 17.03 -35.04 7.83
CA TYR A 32 17.66 -33.82 8.35
C TYR A 32 18.38 -32.98 7.29
N SER A 33 18.93 -33.60 6.24
CA SER A 33 19.55 -32.86 5.13
C SER A 33 18.51 -32.05 4.33
N TYR A 34 17.33 -32.64 4.07
CA TYR A 34 16.24 -31.94 3.39
C TYR A 34 15.65 -30.81 4.25
N ASN A 35 15.54 -31.05 5.56
CA ASN A 35 15.18 -30.01 6.52
C ASN A 35 16.18 -28.85 6.52
N ARG A 36 17.48 -29.12 6.48
CA ARG A 36 18.53 -28.09 6.36
C ARG A 36 18.34 -27.24 5.11
N PHE A 37 18.20 -27.88 3.94
CA PHE A 37 17.99 -27.14 2.69
C PHE A 37 16.69 -26.33 2.70
N PHE A 38 15.61 -26.87 3.25
CA PHE A 38 14.34 -26.15 3.38
C PHE A 38 14.48 -24.89 4.25
N LEU A 39 15.14 -25.00 5.40
CA LEU A 39 15.36 -23.88 6.32
C LEU A 39 16.26 -22.80 5.71
N LEU A 40 17.33 -23.19 5.01
CA LEU A 40 18.19 -22.25 4.27
C LEU A 40 17.44 -21.59 3.11
N ALA A 41 16.62 -22.34 2.37
CA ALA A 41 15.79 -21.79 1.30
C ALA A 41 14.76 -20.80 1.85
N ALA A 42 14.17 -21.07 3.03
CA ALA A 42 13.26 -20.13 3.70
C ALA A 42 13.96 -18.78 4.00
N LEU A 43 15.19 -18.82 4.52
CA LEU A 43 15.99 -17.60 4.75
C LEU A 43 16.32 -16.86 3.46
N ALA A 44 16.79 -17.60 2.44
CA ALA A 44 17.15 -17.02 1.15
C ALA A 44 15.94 -16.40 0.45
N LEU A 45 14.83 -17.14 0.34
CA LEU A 45 13.61 -16.65 -0.30
C LEU A 45 13.02 -15.45 0.46
N ALA A 46 13.03 -15.45 1.78
CA ALA A 46 12.57 -14.29 2.53
C ALA A 46 13.40 -13.03 2.27
N GLY A 47 14.71 -13.16 2.12
CA GLY A 47 15.59 -12.03 1.81
C GLY A 47 15.54 -11.58 0.36
N PHE A 48 15.54 -12.53 -0.59
CA PHE A 48 15.69 -12.20 -2.01
C PHE A 48 14.35 -12.01 -2.73
N LEU A 49 13.30 -12.76 -2.38
CA LEU A 49 12.04 -12.73 -3.12
C LEU A 49 11.38 -11.33 -3.14
N PRO A 50 11.33 -10.57 -2.03
CA PRO A 50 10.75 -9.23 -2.05
C PRO A 50 11.56 -8.21 -2.85
N LEU A 51 12.81 -8.51 -3.23
CA LEU A 51 13.65 -7.68 -4.10
C LEU A 51 13.43 -7.94 -5.59
N LEU A 52 12.80 -9.07 -5.94
CA LEU A 52 12.57 -9.45 -7.33
C LEU A 52 11.32 -8.75 -7.88
N ASP A 53 11.49 -7.94 -8.92
CA ASP A 53 10.35 -7.42 -9.68
C ASP A 53 9.94 -8.43 -10.75
N ILE A 54 8.90 -9.21 -10.44
CA ILE A 54 8.28 -10.16 -11.38
C ILE A 54 7.02 -9.59 -12.04
N SER A 55 6.83 -8.26 -12.01
CA SER A 55 5.68 -7.61 -12.65
C SER A 55 5.59 -7.93 -14.16
N TRP A 56 6.72 -8.23 -14.81
CA TRP A 56 6.77 -8.66 -16.21
C TRP A 56 6.04 -9.99 -16.48
N PHE A 57 5.98 -10.89 -15.50
CA PHE A 57 5.38 -12.21 -15.65
C PHE A 57 3.85 -12.19 -15.49
N TYR A 58 3.34 -11.22 -14.74
CA TYR A 58 1.90 -11.02 -14.48
C TYR A 58 1.40 -9.68 -15.01
N ALA A 59 2.14 -9.06 -15.95
CA ALA A 59 1.70 -7.84 -16.59
C ALA A 59 0.33 -8.13 -17.20
N LYS A 60 -0.73 -7.56 -16.61
CA LYS A 60 -2.06 -7.57 -17.22
C LYS A 60 -1.83 -7.06 -18.64
N PRO A 61 -2.27 -7.77 -19.71
CA PRO A 61 -2.17 -7.26 -21.06
C PRO A 61 -2.72 -5.84 -21.00
N ALA A 62 -1.90 -4.86 -21.39
CA ALA A 62 -2.26 -3.46 -21.33
C ALA A 62 -3.68 -3.36 -21.87
N GLN A 63 -4.64 -3.00 -21.01
CA GLN A 63 -5.99 -2.79 -21.49
C GLN A 63 -5.82 -1.78 -22.62
N LEU A 64 -6.23 -2.17 -23.82
CA LEU A 64 -6.32 -1.30 -24.97
C LEU A 64 -7.39 -0.23 -24.64
N HIS A 65 -7.08 0.68 -23.72
CA HIS A 65 -7.70 1.98 -23.62
C HIS A 65 -7.04 2.88 -24.67
N THR A 66 -6.89 2.36 -25.88
CA THR A 66 -6.49 3.15 -27.03
C THR A 66 -7.77 3.50 -27.75
N GLY A 67 -8.29 4.70 -27.45
CA GLY A 67 -9.44 5.26 -28.15
C GLY A 67 -10.63 5.60 -27.26
N LEU A 68 -10.46 6.50 -26.30
CA LEU A 68 -11.40 7.60 -26.06
C LEU A 68 -10.72 8.61 -25.12
N THR A 69 -9.78 9.39 -25.67
CA THR A 69 -9.42 10.66 -25.05
C THR A 69 -10.61 11.58 -25.28
N ILE A 70 -11.63 11.46 -24.42
CA ILE A 70 -12.72 12.44 -24.33
C ILE A 70 -12.01 13.77 -24.06
N LEU A 71 -12.18 14.71 -24.99
CA LEU A 71 -11.88 16.12 -24.80
C LEU A 71 -12.73 16.60 -23.62
N LEU A 72 -12.20 16.44 -22.42
CA LEU A 72 -12.78 16.96 -21.19
C LEU A 72 -12.80 18.49 -21.31
N PRO A 73 -13.94 19.16 -21.03
CA PRO A 73 -13.91 20.58 -20.80
C PRO A 73 -13.06 20.86 -19.56
N ASP A 74 -12.25 21.92 -19.61
CA ASP A 74 -11.53 22.43 -18.43
C ASP A 74 -12.55 22.82 -17.35
N TRP A 75 -12.81 21.88 -16.44
CA TRP A 75 -13.49 22.16 -15.19
C TRP A 75 -12.61 23.16 -14.44
N PRO A 76 -13.13 24.35 -14.02
CA PRO A 76 -12.32 25.27 -13.24
C PRO A 76 -11.83 24.49 -12.03
N ALA A 77 -10.50 24.35 -11.95
CA ALA A 77 -9.82 23.54 -10.96
C ALA A 77 -10.57 23.71 -9.64
N ALA A 78 -11.15 22.62 -9.12
CA ALA A 78 -11.63 22.62 -7.76
C ALA A 78 -10.49 23.24 -6.95
N HIS A 79 -10.75 24.39 -6.32
CA HIS A 79 -9.76 25.12 -5.57
C HIS A 79 -8.98 24.08 -4.78
N ALA A 80 -7.67 23.99 -5.05
CA ALA A 80 -6.82 22.98 -4.45
C ALA A 80 -7.23 22.90 -2.99
N ALA A 81 -7.79 21.76 -2.58
CA ALA A 81 -8.13 21.55 -1.19
C ALA A 81 -6.90 22.01 -0.40
N PRO A 82 -7.06 22.85 0.65
CA PRO A 82 -5.91 23.39 1.37
C PRO A 82 -4.97 22.23 1.61
N VAL A 83 -3.73 22.34 1.13
CA VAL A 83 -2.73 21.29 1.19
C VAL A 83 -2.78 20.78 2.62
N GLN A 84 -3.38 19.62 2.79
CA GLN A 84 -3.59 19.07 4.11
C GLN A 84 -2.18 18.83 4.62
N GLU A 85 -1.76 19.62 5.62
CA GLU A 85 -0.42 19.52 6.19
C GLU A 85 -0.15 18.04 6.41
N ALA A 86 0.88 17.54 5.72
CA ALA A 86 1.19 16.13 5.74
C ALA A 86 1.32 15.73 7.22
N ALA A 87 0.42 14.85 7.67
CA ALA A 87 0.45 14.37 9.04
C ALA A 87 1.89 13.99 9.41
N PRO A 88 2.36 14.28 10.64
CA PRO A 88 3.75 14.06 11.02
C PRO A 88 4.19 12.64 10.63
N SER A 89 5.27 12.56 9.85
CA SER A 89 5.77 11.30 9.29
C SER A 89 6.47 10.49 10.39
N TYR A 90 5.70 9.70 11.15
CA TYR A 90 6.22 8.81 12.19
C TYR A 90 7.15 7.72 11.65
N TRP A 91 7.09 7.46 10.34
CA TRP A 91 7.90 6.45 9.67
C TRP A 91 9.40 6.68 9.79
N HIS A 92 9.84 7.94 9.87
CA HIS A 92 11.26 8.25 10.04
C HIS A 92 11.77 7.76 11.40
N TRP A 93 10.99 8.01 12.47
CA TRP A 93 11.30 7.53 13.83
C TRP A 93 11.27 6.01 13.93
N VAL A 94 10.32 5.34 13.26
CA VAL A 94 10.28 3.88 13.17
C VAL A 94 11.55 3.33 12.51
N LEU A 95 12.00 3.94 11.41
CA LEU A 95 13.23 3.52 10.72
C LEU A 95 14.48 3.76 11.59
N ILE A 96 14.61 4.90 12.24
CA ILE A 96 15.72 5.19 13.16
C ILE A 96 15.75 4.17 14.30
N THR A 97 14.60 3.86 14.89
CA THR A 97 14.49 2.88 15.98
C THR A 97 14.91 1.49 15.50
N TYR A 98 14.40 1.07 14.33
CA TYR A 98 14.78 -0.18 13.71
C TYR A 98 16.30 -0.28 13.49
N LEU A 99 16.91 0.73 12.85
CA LEU A 99 18.34 0.75 12.56
C LEU A 99 19.19 0.79 13.83
N SER A 100 18.76 1.54 14.86
CA SER A 100 19.45 1.60 16.15
C SER A 100 19.52 0.23 16.83
N VAL A 101 18.40 -0.51 16.87
CA VAL A 101 18.37 -1.86 17.46
C VAL A 101 19.21 -2.84 16.64
N VAL A 102 19.13 -2.79 15.31
CA VAL A 102 19.97 -3.60 14.43
C VAL A 102 21.46 -3.32 14.69
N ALA A 103 21.85 -2.05 14.83
CA ALA A 103 23.24 -1.66 15.10
C ALA A 103 23.74 -2.22 16.44
N VAL A 104 22.94 -2.13 17.50
CA VAL A 104 23.29 -2.69 18.82
C VAL A 104 23.45 -4.22 18.75
N LEU A 105 22.52 -4.92 18.10
CA LEU A 105 22.59 -6.37 17.95
C LEU A 105 23.77 -6.81 17.07
N ALA A 106 24.06 -6.07 16.00
CA ALA A 106 25.22 -6.29 15.14
C ALA A 106 26.53 -6.05 15.89
N ALA A 107 26.64 -4.99 16.69
CA ALA A 107 27.81 -4.73 17.53
C ALA A 107 28.04 -5.86 18.54
N ARG A 108 26.98 -6.32 19.23
CA ARG A 108 27.04 -7.50 20.11
C ARG A 108 27.54 -8.74 19.37
N PHE A 109 27.07 -8.97 18.15
CA PHE A 109 27.50 -10.11 17.33
C PHE A 109 28.97 -10.00 16.90
N ILE A 110 29.43 -8.80 16.52
CA ILE A 110 30.85 -8.55 16.22
C ILE A 110 31.71 -8.81 17.45
N LEU A 111 31.31 -8.37 18.64
CA LEU A 111 32.03 -8.65 19.89
C LEU A 111 32.13 -10.15 20.18
N GLN A 112 31.10 -10.94 19.87
CA GLN A 112 31.15 -12.41 19.98
C GLN A 112 32.17 -13.01 19.02
N LEU A 113 32.24 -12.53 17.77
CA LEU A 113 33.25 -12.96 16.80
C LEU A 113 34.67 -12.56 17.24
N CYS A 114 34.85 -11.35 17.79
CA CYS A 114 36.13 -10.91 18.35
C CYS A 114 36.54 -11.75 19.58
N SER A 115 35.59 -12.14 20.42
CA SER A 115 35.83 -13.04 21.57
C SER A 115 36.32 -14.40 21.08
N LEU A 116 35.67 -14.94 20.04
CA LEU A 116 36.09 -16.19 19.42
C LEU A 116 37.46 -16.08 18.75
N TRP A 117 37.76 -14.96 18.09
CA TRP A 117 39.08 -14.68 17.54
C TRP A 117 40.15 -14.64 18.62
N ARG A 118 39.86 -14.01 19.76
CA ARG A 118 40.75 -14.00 20.92
C ARG A 118 41.03 -15.43 21.42
N LEU A 119 39.99 -16.25 21.52
CA LEU A 119 40.11 -17.66 21.91
C LEU A 119 40.94 -18.46 20.90
N HIS A 120 40.77 -18.20 19.60
CA HIS A 120 41.61 -18.79 18.56
C HIS A 120 43.09 -18.41 18.74
N THR A 121 43.39 -17.14 19.02
CA THR A 121 44.78 -16.69 19.24
C THR A 121 45.42 -17.19 20.52
N SER A 122 44.63 -17.52 21.56
CA SER A 122 45.15 -18.06 22.84
C SER A 122 45.27 -19.59 22.87
N SER A 123 44.63 -20.27 21.92
CA SER A 123 44.62 -21.73 21.80
C SER A 123 45.89 -22.30 21.15
N VAL A 124 46.22 -23.55 21.47
CA VAL A 124 47.39 -24.26 20.95
C VAL A 124 46.94 -25.37 19.99
N VAL A 125 47.69 -25.57 18.89
CA VAL A 125 47.40 -26.66 17.94
C VAL A 125 47.80 -28.00 18.58
N ALA A 126 46.89 -28.96 18.55
CA ALA A 126 47.09 -30.32 19.04
C ALA A 126 46.49 -31.35 18.07
N ALA A 127 46.80 -32.61 18.27
CA ALA A 127 46.24 -33.70 17.47
C ALA A 127 45.94 -34.93 18.35
N TRP A 128 44.86 -35.63 18.03
CA TRP A 128 44.48 -36.88 18.68
C TRP A 128 44.00 -37.87 17.61
N GLU A 129 44.55 -39.10 17.60
CA GLU A 129 44.33 -40.10 16.56
C GLU A 129 44.48 -39.57 15.11
N GLY A 130 45.42 -38.65 14.87
CA GLY A 130 45.65 -38.04 13.56
C GLY A 130 44.67 -36.93 13.18
N GLN A 131 43.70 -36.61 14.05
CA GLN A 131 42.74 -35.52 13.86
C GLN A 131 43.23 -34.24 14.54
N ALA A 132 43.34 -33.16 13.78
CA ALA A 132 43.79 -31.87 14.29
C ALA A 132 42.67 -31.14 15.06
N TYR A 133 43.02 -30.59 16.22
CA TYR A 133 42.15 -29.74 17.03
C TYR A 133 42.97 -28.62 17.70
N ARG A 134 42.29 -27.69 18.35
CA ARG A 134 42.91 -26.64 19.16
C ARG A 134 42.57 -26.85 20.63
N GLU A 135 43.61 -27.01 21.44
CA GLU A 135 43.49 -27.15 22.89
C GLU A 135 43.14 -25.81 23.53
N LEU A 136 42.05 -25.80 24.30
CA LEU A 136 41.60 -24.67 25.09
C LEU A 136 42.24 -24.69 26.48
N ARG A 137 42.72 -23.54 26.94
CA ARG A 137 43.26 -23.39 28.31
C ARG A 137 42.17 -23.26 29.37
N GLU A 138 40.98 -22.80 28.96
CA GLU A 138 39.82 -22.58 29.83
C GLU A 138 38.97 -23.86 29.93
N GLU A 139 38.19 -23.98 31.01
CA GLU A 139 37.19 -25.05 31.20
C GLU A 139 35.94 -24.78 30.34
N ALA A 140 36.13 -24.71 29.03
CA ALA A 140 35.05 -24.55 28.06
C ALA A 140 34.69 -25.92 27.46
N GLY A 141 33.40 -26.13 27.20
CA GLY A 141 32.92 -27.29 26.47
C GLY A 141 33.43 -27.33 25.02
N PRO A 142 33.42 -28.50 24.36
CA PRO A 142 33.85 -28.63 22.99
C PRO A 142 32.95 -27.85 22.04
N PHE A 143 33.53 -27.23 21.01
CA PHE A 143 32.81 -26.60 19.93
C PHE A 143 33.67 -26.51 18.67
N SER A 144 33.03 -26.27 17.52
CA SER A 144 33.69 -26.08 16.24
C SER A 144 33.31 -24.75 15.60
N PHE A 145 34.28 -24.15 14.93
CA PHE A 145 34.04 -22.94 14.15
C PHE A 145 34.86 -22.94 12.86
N TRP A 146 34.16 -22.68 11.75
CA TRP A 146 34.71 -22.67 10.40
C TRP A 146 35.32 -24.02 10.02
N ARG A 147 36.64 -24.14 10.10
CA ARG A 147 37.40 -25.37 9.78
C ARG A 147 38.17 -25.93 10.98
N THR A 148 37.86 -25.45 12.18
CA THR A 148 38.66 -25.72 13.37
C THR A 148 37.80 -26.25 14.51
N ILE A 149 38.31 -27.28 15.18
CA ILE A 149 37.70 -27.88 16.37
C ILE A 149 38.44 -27.34 17.60
N TYR A 150 37.69 -26.94 18.62
CA TYR A 150 38.20 -26.47 19.90
C TYR A 150 37.71 -27.37 21.01
N LEU A 151 38.62 -27.87 21.85
CA LEU A 151 38.26 -28.73 22.97
C LEU A 151 39.32 -28.63 24.07
N ASN A 152 38.91 -28.99 25.29
CA ASN A 152 39.82 -29.21 26.40
C ASN A 152 39.86 -30.72 26.71
N PRO A 153 40.97 -31.43 26.40
CA PRO A 153 41.03 -32.88 26.54
C PRO A 153 41.01 -33.34 28.00
N ARG A 154 41.29 -32.45 28.96
CA ARG A 154 41.37 -32.78 30.39
C ARG A 154 40.00 -33.03 31.02
N LEU A 155 38.92 -32.66 30.34
CA LEU A 155 37.55 -32.75 30.85
C LEU A 155 36.83 -34.04 30.41
N HIS A 156 37.47 -34.88 29.60
CA HIS A 156 36.81 -35.99 28.91
C HIS A 156 37.62 -37.29 29.01
N SER A 157 36.92 -38.41 29.16
CA SER A 157 37.55 -39.73 29.03
C SER A 157 37.98 -40.01 27.58
N PRO A 158 38.93 -40.92 27.32
CA PRO A 158 39.37 -41.22 25.96
C PRO A 158 38.24 -41.67 25.02
N GLU A 159 37.27 -42.44 25.53
CA GLU A 159 36.11 -42.89 24.76
C GLU A 159 35.15 -41.73 24.42
N GLU A 160 34.92 -40.82 25.38
CA GLU A 160 34.14 -39.60 25.16
C GLU A 160 34.82 -38.67 24.16
N LEU A 161 36.15 -38.53 24.25
CA LEU A 161 36.93 -37.67 23.38
C LEU A 161 36.79 -38.09 21.91
N ARG A 162 36.81 -39.40 21.62
CA ARG A 162 36.56 -39.92 20.28
C ARG A 162 35.19 -39.51 19.77
N ALA A 163 34.15 -39.73 20.57
CA ALA A 163 32.78 -39.40 20.19
C ALA A 163 32.60 -37.90 19.93
N LEU A 164 33.18 -37.06 20.78
CA LEU A 164 33.15 -35.60 20.66
C LEU A 164 33.90 -35.12 19.42
N LEU A 165 35.10 -35.64 19.15
CA LEU A 165 35.88 -35.26 17.97
C LEU A 165 35.18 -35.62 16.67
N LEU A 166 34.53 -36.78 16.60
CA LEU A 166 33.75 -37.17 15.42
C LEU A 166 32.51 -36.29 15.25
N HIS A 167 31.86 -35.88 16.36
CA HIS A 167 30.74 -34.95 16.36
C HIS A 167 31.16 -33.57 15.83
N GLU A 168 32.19 -32.98 16.41
CA GLU A 168 32.71 -31.67 15.99
C GLU A 168 33.26 -31.69 14.56
N GLN A 169 33.84 -32.82 14.12
CA GLN A 169 34.25 -33.01 12.73
C GLN A 169 33.06 -32.98 11.78
N ALA A 170 31.90 -33.50 12.18
CA ALA A 170 30.70 -33.44 11.35
C ALA A 170 30.26 -31.99 11.11
N HIS A 171 30.35 -31.14 12.15
CA HIS A 171 30.04 -29.70 12.01
C HIS A 171 31.00 -28.99 11.06
N VAL A 172 32.30 -29.27 11.17
CA VAL A 172 33.32 -28.73 10.26
C VAL A 172 33.10 -29.25 8.84
N GLY A 173 32.98 -30.56 8.67
CA GLY A 173 32.87 -31.21 7.36
C GLY A 173 31.61 -30.82 6.59
N GLN A 174 30.52 -30.52 7.28
CA GLN A 174 29.26 -30.08 6.68
C GLN A 174 29.09 -28.55 6.65
N PHE A 175 30.09 -27.77 7.05
CA PHE A 175 30.07 -26.31 7.09
C PHE A 175 28.93 -25.70 7.93
N HIS A 176 28.57 -26.34 9.04
CA HIS A 176 27.46 -25.91 9.91
C HIS A 176 27.63 -24.49 10.48
N THR A 177 28.87 -23.98 10.57
CA THR A 177 29.13 -22.59 10.95
C THR A 177 28.40 -21.60 10.04
N LEU A 178 28.35 -21.85 8.72
CA LEU A 178 27.70 -20.93 7.79
C LEU A 178 26.20 -20.83 8.07
N ASP A 179 25.53 -21.96 8.27
CA ASP A 179 24.11 -22.02 8.64
C ASP A 179 23.85 -21.19 9.90
N VAL A 180 24.64 -21.38 10.96
CA VAL A 180 24.49 -20.65 12.23
C VAL A 180 24.66 -19.14 12.03
N LEU A 181 25.66 -18.71 11.25
CA LEU A 181 25.90 -17.30 10.94
C LEU A 181 24.74 -16.68 10.16
N LEU A 182 24.24 -17.37 9.12
CA LEU A 182 23.09 -16.90 8.33
C LEU A 182 21.83 -16.75 9.19
N GLY A 183 21.56 -17.72 10.07
CA GLY A 183 20.44 -17.62 11.00
C GLY A 183 20.59 -16.51 12.03
N GLN A 184 21.81 -16.24 12.50
CA GLN A 184 22.08 -15.11 13.41
C GLN A 184 21.88 -13.78 12.70
N LEU A 185 22.34 -13.63 11.46
CA LEU A 185 22.13 -12.44 10.65
C LEU A 185 20.65 -12.20 10.40
N ALA A 186 19.89 -13.24 10.03
CA ALA A 186 18.44 -13.15 9.86
C ALA A 186 17.73 -12.73 11.16
N ALA A 187 18.12 -13.28 12.31
CA ALA A 187 17.58 -12.90 13.61
C ALA A 187 17.91 -11.44 13.99
N ILE A 188 19.07 -10.92 13.62
CA ILE A 188 19.43 -9.50 13.81
C ILE A 188 18.56 -8.60 12.94
N LEU A 189 18.45 -8.90 11.64
CA LEU A 189 17.70 -8.08 10.68
C LEU A 189 16.19 -8.11 10.95
N CYS A 190 15.68 -9.24 11.45
CA CYS A 190 14.28 -9.45 11.80
C CYS A 190 14.07 -9.57 13.32
N TRP A 191 14.81 -8.80 14.12
CA TRP A 191 14.84 -8.94 15.59
C TRP A 191 13.47 -8.87 16.26
N PHE A 192 12.56 -8.07 15.71
CA PHE A 192 11.20 -7.90 16.21
C PHE A 192 10.31 -9.11 15.92
N ASN A 193 10.73 -10.00 15.01
CA ASN A 193 9.99 -11.18 14.62
C ASN A 193 10.47 -12.41 15.41
N PRO A 194 9.67 -12.97 16.35
CA PRO A 194 10.03 -14.16 17.10
C PRO A 194 10.31 -15.39 16.22
N ILE A 195 9.75 -15.43 15.01
CA ILE A 195 9.92 -16.53 14.07
C ILE A 195 11.36 -16.62 13.58
N ALA A 196 12.05 -15.50 13.38
CA ALA A 196 13.46 -15.52 12.98
C ALA A 196 14.32 -16.20 14.07
N TRP A 197 14.05 -15.91 15.34
CA TRP A 197 14.70 -16.54 16.49
C TRP A 197 14.37 -18.03 16.61
N TRP A 198 13.11 -18.42 16.39
CA TRP A 198 12.70 -19.82 16.42
C TRP A 198 13.25 -20.61 15.25
N LEU A 199 13.27 -20.04 14.05
CA LEU A 199 13.86 -20.65 12.86
C LEU A 199 15.36 -20.90 13.07
N GLN A 200 16.09 -19.93 13.63
CA GLN A 200 17.49 -20.09 13.98
C GLN A 200 17.72 -21.20 15.01
N ARG A 201 16.85 -21.28 16.03
CA ARG A 201 16.88 -22.36 17.03
C ARG A 201 16.63 -23.74 16.40
N ASP A 202 15.61 -23.86 15.58
CA ASP A 202 15.25 -25.13 14.93
C ASP A 202 16.30 -25.55 13.88
N MET A 203 16.93 -24.59 13.21
CA MET A 203 18.07 -24.85 12.32
C MET A 203 19.26 -25.42 13.09
N ARG A 204 19.69 -24.78 14.19
CA ARG A 204 20.74 -25.33 15.07
C ARG A 204 20.42 -26.76 15.49
N GLN A 205 19.20 -27.00 15.94
CA GLN A 205 18.77 -28.33 16.35
C GLN A 205 18.83 -29.35 15.20
N ASN A 206 18.49 -28.97 13.98
CA ASN A 206 18.62 -29.84 12.82
C ASN A 206 20.09 -30.16 12.48
N LEU A 207 21.02 -29.22 12.69
CA LEU A 207 22.45 -29.44 12.51
C LEU A 207 23.00 -30.44 13.55
N GLU A 208 22.52 -30.38 14.79
CA GLU A 208 22.84 -31.40 15.82
C GLU A 208 22.42 -32.79 15.38
N PHE A 209 21.21 -32.94 14.80
CA PHE A 209 20.74 -34.24 14.30
C PHE A 209 21.57 -34.77 13.14
N LEU A 210 22.05 -33.89 12.26
CA LEU A 210 22.98 -34.25 11.19
C LEU A 210 24.32 -34.75 11.72
N ALA A 211 24.86 -34.06 12.72
CA ALA A 211 26.11 -34.45 13.38
C ALA A 211 25.95 -35.78 14.13
N ASP A 212 24.89 -35.93 14.92
CA ASP A 212 24.55 -37.17 15.63
C ASP A 212 24.41 -38.36 14.66
N GLY A 213 23.71 -38.17 13.53
CA GLY A 213 23.56 -39.20 12.51
C GLY A 213 24.89 -39.57 11.84
N GLN A 214 25.82 -38.62 11.69
CA GLN A 214 27.15 -38.89 11.13
C GLN A 214 28.01 -39.73 12.08
N VAL A 215 28.00 -39.41 13.38
CA VAL A 215 28.72 -40.18 14.41
C VAL A 215 28.27 -41.64 14.41
N LEU A 216 26.95 -41.89 14.36
CA LEU A 216 26.42 -43.25 14.35
C LEU A 216 26.76 -44.02 13.07
N ARG A 217 26.79 -43.34 11.91
CA ARG A 217 27.20 -43.96 10.64
C ARG A 217 28.68 -44.35 10.61
N GLN A 218 29.51 -43.73 11.45
CA GLN A 218 30.92 -44.10 11.60
C GLN A 218 31.14 -45.29 12.55
N GLY A 219 30.07 -45.90 13.05
CA GLY A 219 30.13 -47.16 13.79
C GLY A 219 30.23 -47.02 15.31
N LEU A 220 30.03 -45.82 15.87
CA LEU A 220 29.95 -45.67 17.33
C LEU A 220 28.69 -46.35 17.88
N ASP A 221 28.85 -47.03 19.01
CA ASP A 221 27.70 -47.60 19.73
C ASP A 221 26.73 -46.50 20.16
N ARG A 222 25.45 -46.72 19.84
CA ARG A 222 24.39 -45.74 20.08
C ARG A 222 24.20 -45.47 21.57
N ARG A 223 24.28 -46.49 22.43
CA ARG A 223 24.05 -46.32 23.88
C ARG A 223 25.21 -45.59 24.52
N SER A 224 26.45 -46.02 24.24
CA SER A 224 27.65 -45.34 24.75
C SER A 224 27.68 -43.87 24.34
N TYR A 225 27.31 -43.56 23.09
CA TYR A 225 27.21 -42.18 22.64
C TYR A 225 26.15 -41.38 23.41
N GLN A 226 24.95 -41.93 23.63
CA GLN A 226 23.89 -41.26 24.40
C GLN A 226 24.33 -40.96 25.85
N TYR A 227 25.06 -41.86 26.49
CA TYR A 227 25.61 -41.60 27.83
C TYR A 227 26.64 -40.48 27.82
N SER A 228 27.55 -40.45 26.84
CA SER A 228 28.51 -39.35 26.69
C SER A 228 27.83 -37.99 26.55
N LEU A 229 26.72 -37.91 25.80
CA LEU A 229 25.95 -36.67 25.64
C LEU A 229 25.32 -36.19 26.95
N VAL A 230 24.80 -37.11 27.76
CA VAL A 230 24.21 -36.77 29.07
C VAL A 230 25.28 -36.28 30.04
N GLN A 231 26.47 -36.90 30.00
CA GLN A 231 27.60 -36.53 30.87
C GLN A 231 28.19 -35.17 30.51
N VAL A 232 28.41 -34.89 29.23
CA VAL A 232 28.84 -33.57 28.74
C VAL A 232 27.81 -32.50 29.10
N GLY A 233 26.52 -32.83 29.03
CA GLY A 233 25.43 -31.93 29.43
C GLY A 233 25.37 -31.57 30.93
N ARG A 234 26.10 -32.29 31.79
CA ARG A 234 26.16 -32.05 33.25
C ARG A 234 27.31 -31.15 33.68
N GLN A 235 28.23 -30.78 32.79
CA GLN A 235 29.34 -29.91 33.14
C GLN A 235 28.81 -28.50 33.48
N PRO A 236 29.19 -27.94 34.65
CA PRO A 236 28.70 -26.64 35.10
C PRO A 236 29.24 -25.53 34.20
N GLN A 237 28.34 -24.93 33.40
CA GLN A 237 28.62 -23.65 32.75
C GLN A 237 28.52 -22.58 33.86
N GLY A 238 29.61 -21.89 34.16
CA GLY A 238 29.80 -21.10 35.39
C GLY A 238 28.74 -20.04 35.76
N SER A 239 28.68 -19.77 37.07
CA SER A 239 28.15 -18.62 37.85
C SER A 239 27.02 -17.73 37.29
N GLY A 240 25.92 -17.65 38.07
CA GLY A 240 25.08 -16.44 38.21
C GLY A 240 23.67 -16.49 37.60
N LEU A 241 22.66 -16.87 38.41
CA LEU A 241 21.22 -16.74 38.10
C LEU A 241 20.81 -17.19 36.68
N VAL A 242 21.34 -18.32 36.19
CA VAL A 242 20.98 -18.87 34.87
C VAL A 242 20.13 -20.13 35.06
N MET A 243 18.88 -20.11 34.59
CA MET A 243 18.09 -21.33 34.41
C MET A 243 18.82 -22.24 33.40
N SER A 244 19.26 -23.42 33.84
CA SER A 244 19.94 -24.43 33.03
C SER A 244 18.97 -25.09 32.04
N PHE A 245 18.69 -24.44 30.90
CA PHE A 245 17.77 -24.90 29.86
C PHE A 245 18.30 -26.00 28.92
N ASN A 246 19.51 -26.53 29.16
CA ASN A 246 20.17 -27.49 28.25
C ASN A 246 19.51 -28.89 28.20
N PHE A 247 18.79 -29.32 29.25
CA PHE A 247 18.20 -30.66 29.30
C PHE A 247 17.19 -30.95 28.18
N ASN A 248 16.42 -29.94 27.74
CA ASN A 248 15.42 -30.13 26.70
C ASN A 248 16.05 -30.39 25.32
N HIS A 249 17.26 -29.84 25.09
CA HIS A 249 18.00 -30.05 23.84
C HIS A 249 18.58 -31.46 23.75
N ILE A 250 19.21 -31.95 24.84
CA ILE A 250 19.78 -33.31 24.92
C ILE A 250 18.67 -34.36 24.79
N LYS A 251 17.55 -34.18 25.50
CA LYS A 251 16.38 -35.06 25.39
C LYS A 251 15.92 -35.19 23.93
N THR A 252 15.86 -34.09 23.20
CA THR A 252 15.36 -34.12 21.82
C THR A 252 16.35 -34.79 20.86
N ARG A 253 17.67 -34.61 21.06
CA ARG A 253 18.71 -35.34 20.33
C ARG A 253 18.59 -36.85 20.55
N ILE A 254 18.51 -37.31 21.80
CA ILE A 254 18.32 -38.74 22.14
C ILE A 254 17.03 -39.30 21.54
N MET A 255 15.92 -38.56 21.64
CA MET A 255 14.63 -38.98 21.08
C MET A 255 14.70 -39.16 19.56
N MET A 256 15.30 -38.20 18.84
CA MET A 256 15.42 -38.27 17.37
C MET A 256 16.44 -39.31 16.90
N MET A 257 17.45 -39.62 17.72
CA MET A 257 18.41 -40.69 17.49
C MET A 257 17.80 -42.10 17.57
N ASN A 258 16.80 -42.28 18.45
CA ASN A 258 16.09 -43.54 18.63
C ASN A 258 14.83 -43.64 17.76
N LYS A 259 14.50 -42.60 17.00
CA LYS A 259 13.34 -42.59 16.13
C LYS A 259 13.56 -43.50 14.92
N GLN A 260 12.53 -44.24 14.53
CA GLN A 260 12.54 -45.01 13.28
C GLN A 260 12.63 -44.07 12.08
N GLU A 261 13.37 -44.48 11.05
CA GLU A 261 13.51 -43.67 9.85
C GLU A 261 12.17 -43.44 9.16
N SER A 262 11.95 -42.20 8.74
CA SER A 262 10.81 -41.82 7.91
C SER A 262 10.81 -42.59 6.58
N SER A 263 9.64 -43.08 6.16
CA SER A 263 9.48 -43.70 4.84
C SER A 263 9.87 -42.72 3.72
N SER A 264 10.55 -43.22 2.69
CA SER A 264 10.97 -42.41 1.53
C SER A 264 9.81 -41.72 0.82
N LEU A 265 8.58 -42.26 0.89
CA LEU A 265 7.38 -41.59 0.35
C LEU A 265 7.11 -40.24 1.03
N GLN A 266 7.53 -40.05 2.29
CA GLN A 266 7.39 -38.76 2.97
C GLN A 266 8.28 -37.67 2.36
N LYS A 267 9.28 -38.01 1.52
CA LYS A 267 10.05 -37.04 0.73
C LYS A 267 9.17 -36.29 -0.28
N LEU A 268 8.07 -36.90 -0.74
CA LEU A 268 7.10 -36.26 -1.62
C LEU A 268 6.49 -35.00 -0.99
N LYS A 269 6.43 -34.91 0.35
CA LYS A 269 6.00 -33.70 1.06
C LYS A 269 6.86 -32.48 0.69
N TYR A 270 8.19 -32.64 0.58
CA TYR A 270 9.06 -31.52 0.18
C TYR A 270 8.78 -31.11 -1.26
N LEU A 271 8.64 -32.09 -2.16
CA LEU A 271 8.37 -31.84 -3.58
C LEU A 271 7.01 -31.16 -3.81
N LEU A 272 5.97 -31.54 -3.06
CA LEU A 272 4.64 -30.95 -3.19
C LEU A 272 4.50 -29.61 -2.46
N LEU A 273 5.08 -29.47 -1.27
CA LEU A 273 4.93 -28.25 -0.47
C LEU A 273 5.75 -27.09 -1.02
N PHE A 274 6.98 -27.34 -1.49
CA PHE A 274 7.89 -26.26 -1.88
C PHE A 274 7.35 -25.38 -3.02
N PRO A 275 6.81 -25.92 -4.13
CA PRO A 275 6.23 -25.09 -5.20
C PRO A 275 5.01 -24.29 -4.73
N GLY A 276 4.14 -24.89 -3.90
CA GLY A 276 2.97 -24.22 -3.35
C GLY A 276 3.34 -23.05 -2.44
N LEU A 277 4.31 -23.25 -1.53
CA LEU A 277 4.82 -22.19 -0.66
C LEU A 277 5.52 -21.09 -1.46
N LEU A 278 6.28 -21.47 -2.49
CA LEU A 278 6.92 -20.50 -3.38
C LEU A 278 5.88 -19.65 -4.13
N ALA A 279 4.84 -20.27 -4.69
CA ALA A 279 3.75 -19.55 -5.35
C ALA A 279 3.03 -18.59 -4.39
N MET A 280 2.71 -19.04 -3.18
CA MET A 280 2.12 -18.18 -2.14
C MET A 280 3.05 -17.02 -1.76
N ALA A 281 4.36 -17.29 -1.60
CA ALA A 281 5.34 -16.25 -1.29
C ALA A 281 5.44 -15.21 -2.41
N LEU A 282 5.40 -15.63 -3.69
CA LEU A 282 5.40 -14.72 -4.85
C LEU A 282 4.19 -13.78 -4.79
N VAL A 283 2.99 -14.31 -4.58
CA VAL A 283 1.74 -13.51 -4.46
C VAL A 283 1.83 -12.45 -3.36
N VAL A 284 2.38 -12.81 -2.20
CA VAL A 284 2.59 -11.87 -1.07
C VAL A 284 3.58 -10.77 -1.45
N THR A 285 4.64 -11.11 -2.21
CA THR A 285 5.67 -10.13 -2.59
C THR A 285 5.25 -9.20 -3.73
N THR A 286 4.38 -9.63 -4.65
CA THR A 286 3.96 -8.84 -5.81
C THR A 286 2.77 -7.94 -5.56
N SER A 287 2.05 -8.11 -4.45
CA SER A 287 0.89 -7.30 -4.13
C SER A 287 1.30 -5.83 -3.96
N LYS A 288 0.98 -5.00 -4.97
CA LYS A 288 1.03 -3.54 -4.92
C LYS A 288 -0.40 -3.08 -4.66
N ALA A 289 -0.64 -2.27 -3.62
CA ALA A 289 -1.96 -1.70 -3.38
C ALA A 289 -2.28 -0.71 -4.51
N GLU A 290 -3.21 -1.06 -5.40
CA GLU A 290 -3.80 -0.11 -6.35
C GLU A 290 -4.66 0.87 -5.54
N VAL A 291 -4.31 2.16 -5.56
CA VAL A 291 -5.17 3.21 -5.01
C VAL A 291 -6.36 3.35 -5.96
N PRO A 292 -7.61 3.14 -5.51
CA PRO A 292 -8.77 3.31 -6.38
C PRO A 292 -8.85 4.78 -6.84
N LEU A 293 -8.79 5.01 -8.15
CA LEU A 293 -9.21 6.28 -8.72
C LEU A 293 -10.70 6.48 -8.42
N PRO A 294 -11.15 7.68 -8.01
CA PRO A 294 -12.56 7.92 -7.76
C PRO A 294 -13.36 7.64 -9.03
N ALA A 295 -14.36 6.77 -8.91
CA ALA A 295 -15.25 6.41 -10.01
C ALA A 295 -15.96 7.68 -10.53
N ALA A 296 -15.81 7.95 -11.82
CA ALA A 296 -16.48 9.06 -12.48
C ALA A 296 -18.00 8.90 -12.36
N VAL A 297 -18.65 9.86 -11.71
CA VAL A 297 -20.11 9.95 -11.58
C VAL A 297 -20.66 10.43 -12.92
N ASN A 298 -21.43 9.58 -13.59
CA ASN A 298 -22.18 9.95 -14.79
C ASN A 298 -23.25 10.99 -14.42
N SER A 299 -23.07 12.24 -14.85
CA SER A 299 -24.09 13.28 -14.77
C SER A 299 -24.26 13.91 -16.14
N THR A 300 -25.21 13.36 -16.91
CA THR A 300 -25.83 14.02 -18.04
C THR A 300 -26.63 15.22 -17.52
N ASN A 301 -26.18 16.44 -17.81
CA ASN A 301 -27.08 17.53 -18.12
C ASN A 301 -26.36 18.57 -18.99
N VAL A 302 -26.85 18.65 -20.23
CA VAL A 302 -26.41 19.53 -21.31
C VAL A 302 -26.94 20.94 -21.02
N LEU A 303 -26.04 21.91 -20.84
CA LEU A 303 -26.28 23.32 -21.15
C LEU A 303 -24.99 23.92 -21.73
N GLU A 304 -24.87 23.81 -23.06
CA GLU A 304 -23.85 24.52 -23.84
C GLU A 304 -24.12 26.03 -23.80
N GLN A 305 -23.12 26.83 -23.40
CA GLN A 305 -22.99 28.22 -23.84
C GLN A 305 -21.94 28.26 -24.97
N PRO A 306 -22.24 28.87 -26.14
CA PRO A 306 -21.39 28.73 -27.31
C PRO A 306 -20.23 29.73 -27.30
N ALA A 307 -19.01 29.22 -27.38
CA ALA A 307 -17.85 29.98 -27.80
C ALA A 307 -17.94 30.25 -29.32
N SER A 308 -17.79 31.54 -29.67
CA SER A 308 -17.49 32.11 -30.99
C SER A 308 -17.12 31.10 -32.10
N LYS A 309 -18.12 30.53 -32.78
CA LYS A 309 -17.95 29.91 -34.11
C LYS A 309 -18.09 30.99 -35.18
N ALA A 310 -17.14 31.01 -36.11
CA ALA A 310 -17.25 31.77 -37.35
C ALA A 310 -18.61 31.50 -38.01
N LEU A 311 -19.26 32.57 -38.48
CA LEU A 311 -20.58 32.52 -39.08
C LEU A 311 -20.51 31.66 -40.36
N PRO A 312 -21.40 30.68 -40.57
CA PRO A 312 -21.37 29.84 -41.76
C PRO A 312 -21.69 30.66 -43.01
N ASP A 313 -20.89 30.50 -44.08
CA ASP A 313 -20.97 31.21 -45.37
C ASP A 313 -22.29 31.07 -46.14
N SER A 314 -23.28 30.35 -45.59
CA SER A 314 -24.55 30.03 -46.24
C SER A 314 -25.76 30.84 -45.73
N ILE A 315 -25.55 31.87 -44.89
CA ILE A 315 -26.61 32.73 -44.34
C ILE A 315 -26.52 34.12 -44.95
N VAL A 316 -27.62 34.61 -45.53
CA VAL A 316 -27.72 35.95 -46.13
C VAL A 316 -28.46 36.90 -45.20
N TYR A 317 -27.92 38.09 -44.99
CA TYR A 317 -28.50 39.10 -44.10
C TYR A 317 -29.11 40.25 -44.88
N PHE A 318 -30.26 40.74 -44.41
CA PHE A 318 -30.89 41.96 -44.88
C PHE A 318 -31.11 42.91 -43.70
N VAL A 319 -30.81 44.19 -43.90
CA VAL A 319 -31.16 45.27 -42.96
C VAL A 319 -32.07 46.24 -43.71
N ASP A 320 -33.27 46.46 -43.20
CA ASP A 320 -34.31 47.31 -43.82
C ASP A 320 -34.53 47.00 -45.32
N GLY A 321 -34.48 45.71 -45.68
CA GLY A 321 -34.68 45.23 -47.05
C GLY A 321 -33.46 45.27 -47.97
N LYS A 322 -32.29 45.72 -47.51
CA LYS A 322 -31.04 45.74 -48.30
C LYS A 322 -30.07 44.63 -47.87
N ARG A 323 -29.47 43.91 -48.83
CA ARG A 323 -28.48 42.84 -48.56
C ARG A 323 -27.23 43.44 -47.90
N THR A 324 -26.83 42.87 -46.77
CA THR A 324 -25.74 43.38 -45.93
C THR A 324 -24.73 42.27 -45.63
N PRO A 325 -23.41 42.52 -45.72
CA PRO A 325 -22.40 41.55 -45.32
C PRO A 325 -22.49 41.17 -43.85
N ALA A 326 -22.18 39.92 -43.51
CA ALA A 326 -22.26 39.38 -42.15
C ALA A 326 -21.39 40.14 -41.13
N GLU A 327 -20.30 40.76 -41.58
CA GLU A 327 -19.40 41.58 -40.75
C GLU A 327 -20.08 42.86 -40.27
N SER A 328 -20.89 43.49 -41.12
CA SER A 328 -21.60 44.74 -40.78
C SER A 328 -22.73 44.52 -39.78
N ILE A 329 -23.25 43.28 -39.68
CA ILE A 329 -24.27 42.91 -38.68
C ILE A 329 -23.70 42.92 -37.26
N LYS A 330 -22.41 42.59 -37.09
CA LYS A 330 -21.76 42.58 -35.76
C LYS A 330 -21.69 43.97 -35.13
N ASN A 331 -21.84 45.03 -35.92
CA ASN A 331 -21.70 46.43 -35.49
C ASN A 331 -23.06 47.15 -35.31
N ILE A 332 -24.18 46.43 -35.40
CA ILE A 332 -25.52 47.01 -35.13
C ILE A 332 -25.75 46.99 -33.62
N ASP A 333 -26.09 48.14 -33.03
CA ASP A 333 -26.49 48.23 -31.62
C ASP A 333 -27.81 47.46 -31.40
N PRO A 334 -27.85 46.46 -30.50
CA PRO A 334 -29.05 45.69 -30.21
C PRO A 334 -30.28 46.53 -29.83
N ASN A 335 -30.06 47.72 -29.24
CA ASN A 335 -31.15 48.58 -28.80
C ASN A 335 -31.90 49.25 -29.96
N GLN A 336 -31.27 49.34 -31.14
CA GLN A 336 -31.82 49.95 -32.35
C GLN A 336 -32.62 48.97 -33.22
N ILE A 337 -32.66 47.68 -32.87
CA ILE A 337 -33.38 46.66 -33.64
C ILE A 337 -34.85 46.64 -33.19
N ASP A 338 -35.76 46.75 -34.15
CA ASP A 338 -37.21 46.65 -33.93
C ASP A 338 -37.66 45.19 -33.99
N LYS A 339 -37.24 44.48 -35.05
CA LYS A 339 -37.63 43.09 -35.27
C LYS A 339 -36.55 42.32 -36.03
N VAL A 340 -36.40 41.03 -35.72
CA VAL A 340 -35.57 40.09 -36.49
C VAL A 340 -36.43 38.91 -36.94
N ASP A 341 -36.52 38.71 -38.26
CA ASP A 341 -37.21 37.58 -38.89
C ASP A 341 -36.20 36.61 -39.48
N VAL A 342 -36.30 35.33 -39.12
CA VAL A 342 -35.39 34.27 -39.59
C VAL A 342 -36.15 33.30 -40.49
N LEU A 343 -35.78 33.27 -41.78
CA LEU A 343 -36.34 32.36 -42.78
C LEU A 343 -35.37 31.19 -43.01
N LYS A 344 -35.88 29.96 -43.04
CA LYS A 344 -35.11 28.73 -43.25
C LYS A 344 -35.77 27.88 -44.34
N GLY A 345 -34.97 27.10 -45.08
CA GLY A 345 -35.48 26.18 -46.10
C GLY A 345 -36.06 26.88 -47.33
N GLU A 346 -37.15 26.36 -47.89
CA GLU A 346 -37.75 26.83 -49.15
C GLU A 346 -38.14 28.32 -49.14
N LYS A 347 -38.66 28.83 -48.01
CA LYS A 347 -39.00 30.26 -47.84
C LYS A 347 -37.79 31.20 -47.90
N ALA A 348 -36.58 30.68 -47.67
CA ALA A 348 -35.33 31.44 -47.81
C ALA A 348 -34.87 31.51 -49.28
N LEU A 349 -35.10 30.44 -50.06
CA LEU A 349 -34.83 30.41 -51.50
C LEU A 349 -35.79 31.30 -52.30
N GLU A 350 -37.05 31.42 -51.87
CA GLU A 350 -38.02 32.30 -52.54
C GLU A 350 -37.62 33.78 -52.45
N LYS A 351 -36.95 34.19 -51.36
CA LYS A 351 -36.56 35.59 -51.13
C LYS A 351 -35.19 35.94 -51.72
N VAL A 352 -34.30 34.96 -51.83
CA VAL A 352 -32.96 35.10 -52.39
C VAL A 352 -32.84 34.00 -53.44
N ASN A 353 -33.10 34.36 -54.70
CA ASN A 353 -33.20 33.45 -55.86
C ASN A 353 -31.82 32.86 -56.25
N GLU A 354 -31.05 32.36 -55.27
CA GLU A 354 -29.69 31.83 -55.36
C GLU A 354 -29.66 30.40 -54.80
N LYS A 355 -29.12 29.44 -55.58
CA LYS A 355 -28.95 28.05 -55.13
C LYS A 355 -27.83 27.96 -54.08
N GLY A 356 -28.12 27.39 -52.91
CA GLY A 356 -27.14 27.13 -51.84
C GLY A 356 -27.36 27.90 -50.54
N VAL A 357 -28.35 28.81 -50.48
CA VAL A 357 -28.68 29.55 -49.24
C VAL A 357 -29.42 28.64 -48.25
N LYS A 358 -28.88 28.49 -47.04
CA LYS A 358 -29.49 27.67 -45.97
C LYS A 358 -30.42 28.47 -45.05
N GLY A 359 -30.33 29.80 -45.05
CA GLY A 359 -31.24 30.69 -44.32
C GLY A 359 -31.03 32.17 -44.62
N VAL A 360 -32.08 32.97 -44.37
CA VAL A 360 -32.08 34.43 -44.54
C VAL A 360 -32.48 35.06 -43.21
N ILE A 361 -31.71 36.05 -42.75
CA ILE A 361 -32.01 36.83 -41.54
C ILE A 361 -32.34 38.26 -41.96
N ASN A 362 -33.55 38.70 -41.67
CA ASN A 362 -34.03 40.06 -41.96
C ASN A 362 -34.12 40.86 -40.66
N ILE A 363 -33.40 41.96 -40.58
CA ILE A 363 -33.33 42.85 -39.42
C ILE A 363 -33.99 44.16 -39.81
N THR A 364 -35.02 44.54 -39.08
CA THR A 364 -35.68 45.85 -39.22
C THR A 364 -35.24 46.73 -38.07
N LEU A 365 -34.76 47.94 -38.36
CA LEU A 365 -34.35 48.90 -37.33
C LEU A 365 -35.53 49.75 -36.88
N LYS A 366 -35.52 50.17 -35.62
CA LYS A 366 -36.47 51.16 -35.09
C LYS A 366 -36.25 52.45 -35.85
N LYS A 367 -37.30 53.01 -36.44
CA LYS A 367 -37.24 54.37 -37.01
C LYS A 367 -36.97 55.37 -35.88
N GLY A 368 -35.70 55.74 -35.74
CA GLY A 368 -35.27 56.79 -34.83
C GLY A 368 -35.54 58.16 -35.46
N ASP A 369 -36.43 58.92 -34.82
CA ASP A 369 -36.53 60.36 -35.01
C ASP A 369 -35.15 60.97 -34.72
N GLY A 370 -34.66 61.83 -35.62
CA GLY A 370 -33.26 62.22 -35.65
C GLY A 370 -32.85 63.06 -34.44
N THR A 371 -31.62 62.86 -33.93
CA THR A 371 -30.61 63.93 -33.73
C THR A 371 -29.32 63.43 -33.05
N ARG A 372 -28.24 64.19 -33.29
CA ARG A 372 -26.82 63.95 -33.00
C ARG A 372 -26.43 64.06 -31.52
N SER A 373 -25.38 63.28 -31.18
CA SER A 373 -24.17 63.63 -30.41
C SER A 373 -24.27 64.39 -29.07
N THR A 374 -23.73 63.80 -27.99
CA THR A 374 -22.54 64.24 -27.19
C THR A 374 -22.65 63.75 -25.72
N GLY A 375 -21.50 63.42 -25.10
CA GLY A 375 -21.29 63.66 -23.67
C GLY A 375 -21.36 62.48 -22.67
N LYS A 376 -20.17 61.97 -22.30
CA LYS A 376 -19.63 61.86 -20.92
C LYS A 376 -20.48 61.17 -19.81
N GLY A 377 -20.04 59.97 -19.42
CA GLY A 377 -19.84 59.45 -18.06
C GLY A 377 -21.02 59.37 -17.07
N ALA A 378 -21.36 58.14 -16.64
CA ALA A 378 -21.67 57.80 -15.24
C ALA A 378 -22.01 56.29 -15.11
N ARG A 379 -21.53 55.67 -14.02
CA ARG A 379 -21.98 54.36 -13.50
C ARG A 379 -23.48 54.37 -13.23
N VAL A 380 -24.19 53.28 -13.53
CA VAL A 380 -25.54 53.04 -13.00
C VAL A 380 -25.72 51.55 -12.69
N ASP A 381 -25.92 51.27 -11.40
CA ASP A 381 -26.54 50.07 -10.85
C ASP A 381 -27.98 49.97 -11.34
N ALA A 382 -28.39 48.82 -11.89
CA ALA A 382 -29.77 48.57 -12.28
C ALA A 382 -30.46 47.62 -11.29
N SER A 383 -31.14 48.20 -10.32
CA SER A 383 -32.17 47.58 -9.50
C SER A 383 -33.39 47.23 -10.35
N VAL A 384 -33.87 45.99 -10.28
CA VAL A 384 -35.10 45.54 -10.93
C VAL A 384 -36.33 46.00 -10.13
N SER A 385 -37.32 46.51 -10.85
CA SER A 385 -38.56 47.15 -10.38
C SER A 385 -39.59 46.15 -9.81
N ALA A 386 -40.37 46.63 -8.83
CA ALA A 386 -41.27 45.92 -7.92
C ALA A 386 -42.56 45.34 -8.54
N GLY A 387 -42.59 45.01 -9.84
CA GLY A 387 -43.78 44.51 -10.54
C GLY A 387 -43.96 42.99 -10.57
N GLU A 388 -42.91 42.20 -10.32
CA GLU A 388 -42.94 40.73 -10.45
C GLU A 388 -43.14 39.96 -9.13
N MET A 389 -43.40 40.64 -8.00
CA MET A 389 -43.48 40.00 -6.67
C MET A 389 -44.89 39.56 -6.21
N VAL A 390 -45.91 39.56 -7.09
CA VAL A 390 -47.30 39.24 -6.66
C VAL A 390 -47.69 37.78 -6.90
N LYS A 391 -46.97 37.00 -7.73
CA LYS A 391 -47.35 35.60 -8.04
C LYS A 391 -46.71 34.52 -7.15
N ALA A 392 -45.79 34.88 -6.25
CA ALA A 392 -45.04 33.91 -5.45
C ALA A 392 -45.65 33.60 -4.06
N ALA A 393 -46.57 34.43 -3.55
CA ALA A 393 -47.10 34.29 -2.19
C ALA A 393 -48.32 33.37 -2.06
N GLU A 394 -49.07 33.11 -3.14
CA GLU A 394 -50.29 32.28 -3.09
C GLU A 394 -50.03 30.77 -3.22
N ASN A 395 -48.87 30.35 -3.74
CA ASN A 395 -48.51 28.94 -3.96
C ASN A 395 -47.29 28.52 -3.13
N LEU A 396 -47.39 28.63 -1.81
CA LEU A 396 -46.34 28.19 -0.88
C LEU A 396 -46.48 26.68 -0.58
N PRO A 397 -45.42 25.88 -0.77
CA PRO A 397 -45.45 24.44 -0.53
C PRO A 397 -45.65 24.12 0.96
N GLN A 398 -46.68 23.32 1.30
CA GLN A 398 -47.03 23.03 2.69
C GLN A 398 -45.96 22.21 3.43
N ASP A 399 -45.10 21.51 2.69
CA ASP A 399 -44.15 20.54 3.23
C ASP A 399 -42.70 21.06 3.30
N ALA A 400 -42.49 22.38 3.15
CA ALA A 400 -41.18 23.03 3.20
C ALA A 400 -40.89 23.67 4.57
N VAL A 401 -39.60 23.83 4.91
CA VAL A 401 -39.17 24.54 6.11
C VAL A 401 -39.06 26.03 5.82
N TYR A 402 -39.62 26.87 6.70
CA TYR A 402 -39.63 28.33 6.56
C TYR A 402 -38.66 28.99 7.54
N LEU A 403 -37.81 29.87 7.02
CA LEU A 403 -36.89 30.68 7.81
C LEU A 403 -37.21 32.16 7.62
N LEU A 404 -37.51 32.88 8.69
CA LEU A 404 -37.67 34.33 8.70
C LEU A 404 -36.43 34.97 9.35
N ASN A 405 -35.65 35.73 8.59
CA ASN A 405 -34.38 36.30 9.04
C ASN A 405 -33.48 35.24 9.72
N ASP A 406 -33.30 34.10 9.04
CA ASP A 406 -32.52 32.95 9.48
C ASP A 406 -33.03 32.20 10.73
N LYS A 407 -34.27 32.46 11.19
CA LYS A 407 -34.93 31.71 12.28
C LYS A 407 -36.12 30.89 11.77
N GLU A 408 -36.26 29.66 12.26
CA GLU A 408 -37.39 28.77 11.92
C GLU A 408 -38.72 29.39 12.39
N THR A 409 -39.68 29.46 11.47
CA THR A 409 -41.01 30.05 11.70
C THR A 409 -42.10 29.15 11.11
N SER A 410 -43.34 29.35 11.55
CA SER A 410 -44.48 28.59 11.03
C SER A 410 -45.06 29.22 9.76
N LEU A 411 -45.65 28.40 8.89
CA LEU A 411 -46.35 28.87 7.69
C LEU A 411 -47.49 29.87 8.02
N GLN A 412 -48.09 29.77 9.21
CA GLN A 412 -49.14 30.69 9.65
C GLN A 412 -48.61 32.09 10.00
N GLU A 413 -47.36 32.21 10.46
CA GLU A 413 -46.71 33.49 10.71
C GLU A 413 -46.23 34.14 9.42
N VAL A 414 -45.71 33.34 8.48
CA VAL A 414 -45.30 33.81 7.15
C VAL A 414 -46.48 34.40 6.38
N LYS A 415 -47.67 33.80 6.48
CA LYS A 415 -48.90 34.31 5.83
C LYS A 415 -49.43 35.61 6.43
N LYS A 416 -48.96 36.02 7.62
CA LYS A 416 -49.34 37.28 8.27
C LYS A 416 -48.42 38.45 7.90
N LEU A 417 -47.33 38.20 7.16
CA LEU A 417 -46.40 39.23 6.71
C LEU A 417 -47.03 40.08 5.59
N SER A 418 -46.91 41.40 5.69
CA SER A 418 -47.32 42.28 4.60
C SER A 418 -46.30 42.21 3.46
N PRO A 419 -46.71 42.12 2.19
CA PRO A 419 -45.79 42.03 1.05
C PRO A 419 -44.78 43.19 0.98
N GLU A 420 -45.16 44.37 1.47
CA GLU A 420 -44.34 45.58 1.48
C GLU A 420 -43.17 45.53 2.49
N SER A 421 -43.30 44.69 3.51
CA SER A 421 -42.29 44.46 4.56
C SER A 421 -41.22 43.44 4.17
N ILE A 422 -41.38 42.76 3.04
CA ILE A 422 -40.45 41.73 2.57
C ILE A 422 -39.36 42.37 1.71
N LYS A 423 -38.10 42.07 2.07
CA LYS A 423 -36.89 42.51 1.38
C LYS A 423 -36.43 41.51 0.32
N ALA A 424 -36.49 40.22 0.61
CA ALA A 424 -36.10 39.16 -0.32
C ALA A 424 -36.73 37.82 0.06
N VAL A 425 -36.98 36.95 -0.94
CA VAL A 425 -37.39 35.57 -0.76
C VAL A 425 -36.45 34.66 -1.56
N SER A 426 -35.90 33.64 -0.93
CA SER A 426 -35.00 32.67 -1.54
C SER A 426 -35.52 31.25 -1.31
N VAL A 427 -35.64 30.47 -2.38
CA VAL A 427 -36.14 29.09 -2.33
C VAL A 427 -35.00 28.16 -2.71
N VAL A 428 -34.58 27.30 -1.78
CA VAL A 428 -33.53 26.31 -2.02
C VAL A 428 -34.15 24.93 -2.05
N LYS A 429 -34.10 24.29 -3.23
CA LYS A 429 -34.64 22.95 -3.49
C LYS A 429 -33.61 21.83 -3.35
N ASP A 430 -32.35 22.18 -3.10
CA ASP A 430 -31.25 21.23 -2.96
C ASP A 430 -31.30 20.58 -1.57
N SER A 431 -31.85 19.36 -1.52
CA SER A 431 -32.21 18.65 -0.28
C SER A 431 -31.01 18.26 0.56
N ASP A 432 -29.86 17.96 -0.04
CA ASP A 432 -28.79 17.26 0.67
C ASP A 432 -27.97 18.19 1.57
N LYS A 433 -27.71 19.42 1.10
CA LYS A 433 -27.05 20.46 1.91
C LYS A 433 -27.96 21.02 3.00
N MET A 434 -29.26 21.09 2.75
CA MET A 434 -30.22 21.63 3.70
C MET A 434 -30.61 20.61 4.77
N VAL A 435 -30.65 19.31 4.45
CA VAL A 435 -30.83 18.24 5.43
C VAL A 435 -29.65 18.14 6.41
N GLN A 436 -28.41 18.40 5.96
CA GLN A 436 -27.26 18.47 6.87
C GLN A 436 -27.34 19.63 7.87
N LYS A 437 -27.91 20.79 7.46
CA LYS A 437 -27.94 22.00 8.29
C LYS A 437 -29.20 22.10 9.18
N TYR A 438 -30.36 21.66 8.68
CA TYR A 438 -31.66 21.82 9.34
C TYR A 438 -32.36 20.48 9.63
N GLY A 439 -31.68 19.36 9.41
CA GLY A 439 -32.17 18.02 9.69
C GLY A 439 -33.18 17.49 8.67
N ALA A 440 -33.75 16.32 8.97
CA ALA A 440 -34.60 15.57 8.03
C ALA A 440 -35.86 16.32 7.55
N LYS A 441 -36.26 17.39 8.24
CA LYS A 441 -37.41 18.25 7.88
C LYS A 441 -37.18 19.07 6.61
N ALA A 442 -35.92 19.37 6.28
CA ALA A 442 -35.56 20.17 5.10
C ALA A 442 -35.48 19.36 3.78
N LYS A 443 -35.94 18.10 3.80
CA LYS A 443 -35.88 17.19 2.64
C LYS A 443 -36.66 17.70 1.42
N ASN A 444 -37.71 18.49 1.64
CA ASN A 444 -38.56 19.04 0.58
C ASN A 444 -38.22 20.50 0.23
N GLY A 445 -37.06 21.01 0.69
CA GLY A 445 -36.56 22.35 0.43
C GLY A 445 -36.81 23.34 1.58
N VAL A 446 -36.09 24.47 1.52
CA VAL A 446 -36.13 25.54 2.53
C VAL A 446 -36.48 26.85 1.84
N VAL A 447 -37.42 27.58 2.42
CA VAL A 447 -37.83 28.93 1.98
C VAL A 447 -37.33 29.95 3.00
N MET A 448 -36.41 30.82 2.57
CA MET A 448 -35.83 31.88 3.38
C MET A 448 -36.47 33.21 3.00
N ILE A 449 -37.01 33.91 3.99
CA ILE A 449 -37.69 35.20 3.84
C ILE A 449 -36.95 36.22 4.69
N TYR A 450 -36.51 37.30 4.06
CA TYR A 450 -35.87 38.43 4.72
C TYR A 450 -36.82 39.62 4.70
N THR A 451 -37.05 40.22 5.86
CA THR A 451 -37.84 41.45 5.98
C THR A 451 -36.94 42.68 5.96
N LYS A 452 -37.51 43.85 5.68
CA LYS A 452 -36.77 45.13 5.68
C LYS A 452 -36.33 45.56 7.08
#